data_AF-A0A258SF79-F1
#
_entry.id   AF-A0A258SF79-F1
#
_cell.length_a   1.000
_cell.length_b   1.000
_cell.length_c   1.000
_cell.angle_alpha   90.00
_cell.angle_beta   90.00
_cell.angle_gamma   90.00
#
_symmetry.space_group_name_H-M   'P 1'
#
loop_
_entity.id
_entity.type
_entity.pdbx_description
1 polymer ?
#
loop_
_entity_poly.entity_id
_entity_poly.type
_entity_poly.pdbx_seq_one_letter_code
_entity_poly.pdbx_strand_id
1 'polypeptide(L)'
;VATAAVLGVVEPFSTGIASDLFMIVWVAKEKKLYALNAAGTAPTGATPARYAELGYGRDPKNWTLGSGMPPAGILTVTVPGAVAGWIRMT
;
A
#
# COMPACT_ATOMS: atom_id res chain seq x y z
N VAL A 1 14.25 -3.22 7.74
CA VAL A 1 14.23 -1.73 7.79
C VAL A 1 15.32 -1.11 6.90
N ALA A 2 16.61 -1.37 7.14
CA ALA A 2 17.71 -0.75 6.37
C ALA A 2 17.62 -0.95 4.84
N THR A 3 17.32 -2.16 4.36
CA THR A 3 17.17 -2.44 2.92
C THR A 3 15.99 -1.69 2.29
N ALA A 4 14.86 -1.58 3.00
CA ALA A 4 13.68 -0.84 2.53
C ALA A 4 13.94 0.68 2.47
N ALA A 5 14.72 1.20 3.42
CA ALA A 5 15.14 2.60 3.42
C ALA A 5 16.12 2.91 2.28
N VAL A 6 17.06 2.00 1.98
CA VAL A 6 17.98 2.17 0.84
C VAL A 6 17.24 2.10 -0.49
N LEU A 7 16.29 1.18 -0.65
CA LEU A 7 15.46 1.11 -1.87
C LEU A 7 14.63 2.38 -2.10
N GLY A 8 14.13 3.03 -1.04
CA GLY A 8 13.47 4.33 -1.17
C GLY A 8 14.34 5.45 -1.76
N VAL A 9 15.67 5.29 -1.71
CA VAL A 9 16.64 6.25 -2.29
C VAL A 9 17.08 5.81 -3.68
N VAL A 10 17.36 4.52 -3.89
CA VAL A 10 17.89 4.02 -5.18
C VAL A 10 16.81 3.71 -6.22
N GLU A 11 15.59 3.42 -5.78
CA GLU A 11 14.42 3.14 -6.63
C GLU A 11 13.16 3.86 -6.10
N PRO A 12 13.13 5.20 -6.13
CA PRO A 12 12.06 5.99 -5.51
C PRO A 12 10.68 5.76 -6.16
N PHE A 13 10.64 5.22 -7.37
CA PHE A 13 9.40 4.87 -8.07
C PHE A 13 8.83 3.51 -7.65
N SER A 14 9.65 2.60 -7.11
CA SER A 14 9.26 1.23 -6.78
C SER A 14 8.81 1.08 -5.33
N THR A 15 9.47 1.78 -4.40
CA THR A 15 9.17 1.70 -2.96
C THR A 15 9.59 2.98 -2.24
N GLY A 16 8.99 3.25 -1.08
CA GLY A 16 9.33 4.42 -0.28
C GLY A 16 8.49 4.51 0.99
N ILE A 17 8.74 5.55 1.79
CA ILE A 17 8.02 5.77 3.06
C ILE A 17 6.51 5.95 2.88
N ALA A 18 6.08 6.38 1.69
CA ALA A 18 4.67 6.57 1.33
C ALA A 18 4.00 5.29 0.81
N SER A 19 4.72 4.16 0.75
CA SER A 19 4.17 2.89 0.24
C SER A 19 3.55 2.03 1.33
N ASP A 20 3.18 0.83 0.94
CA ASP A 20 2.78 -0.26 1.82
C ASP A 20 3.95 -1.19 2.11
N LEU A 21 3.88 -1.93 3.22
CA LEU A 21 4.89 -2.92 3.57
C LEU A 21 4.27 -4.27 3.89
N PHE A 22 4.66 -5.29 3.13
CA PHE A 22 4.44 -6.68 3.44
C PHE A 22 5.79 -7.33 3.72
N MET A 23 5.93 -7.97 4.88
CA MET A 23 7.18 -8.61 5.26
C MET A 23 6.92 -10.00 5.80
N ILE A 24 7.73 -10.95 5.35
CA ILE A 24 7.78 -12.31 5.88
C ILE A 24 9.18 -12.50 6.47
N VAL A 25 9.27 -12.86 7.74
CA VAL A 25 10.54 -13.05 8.47
C VAL A 25 10.57 -14.42 9.12
N TRP A 26 11.65 -15.15 8.89
CA TRP A 26 11.93 -16.37 9.61
C TRP A 26 12.89 -16.09 10.77
N VAL A 27 12.47 -16.44 11.99
CA VAL A 27 13.30 -16.31 13.19
C VAL A 27 13.86 -17.68 13.56
N ALA A 28 15.12 -17.93 13.18
CA ALA A 28 15.77 -19.24 13.32
C ALA A 28 15.88 -19.72 14.79
N LYS A 29 16.10 -18.78 15.72
CA LYS A 29 16.15 -19.08 17.17
C LYS A 29 14.83 -19.65 17.68
N GLU A 30 13.71 -19.23 17.09
CA GLU A 30 12.36 -19.63 17.49
C GLU A 30 11.76 -20.70 16.57
N LYS A 31 12.41 -20.98 15.44
CA LYS A 31 11.89 -21.81 14.34
C LYS A 31 10.46 -21.40 13.92
N LYS A 32 10.22 -20.09 13.86
CA LYS A 32 8.90 -19.51 13.56
C LYS A 32 8.96 -18.54 12.39
N LEU A 33 7.89 -18.54 11.62
CA LEU A 33 7.62 -17.59 10.55
C LEU A 33 6.70 -16.49 11.07
N TYR A 34 7.08 -15.25 10.84
CA TYR A 34 6.31 -14.07 11.14
C TYR A 34 5.93 -13.36 9.85
N ALA A 35 4.67 -12.96 9.74
CA ALA A 35 4.18 -12.16 8.64
C ALA A 35 3.66 -10.83 9.19
N LEU A 36 4.12 -9.73 8.62
CA LEU A 36 3.66 -8.39 8.91
C LEU A 36 2.97 -7.83 7.67
N ASN A 37 1.68 -7.53 7.82
CA ASN A 37 0.94 -6.73 6.86
C ASN A 37 0.81 -5.31 7.41
N ALA A 38 1.53 -4.38 6.78
CA ALA A 38 1.46 -2.94 7.03
C ALA A 38 1.05 -2.23 5.73
N ALA A 39 -0.01 -2.73 5.10
CA ALA A 39 -0.67 -2.06 3.99
C ALA A 39 -1.55 -0.91 4.47
N GLY A 40 -1.60 0.12 3.63
CA GLY A 40 -2.40 1.29 3.80
C GLY A 40 -3.87 1.03 3.66
N THR A 41 -4.67 1.67 4.51
CA THR A 41 -6.12 1.61 4.42
C THR A 41 -6.63 2.67 3.43
N ALA A 42 -7.82 2.42 2.86
CA ALA A 42 -8.51 3.45 2.11
C ALA A 42 -8.84 4.64 3.03
N PRO A 43 -8.63 5.90 2.60
CA PRO A 43 -9.07 7.06 3.34
C PRO A 43 -10.56 6.98 3.65
N THR A 44 -11.02 7.52 4.78
CA THR A 44 -12.43 7.44 5.20
C THR A 44 -13.40 8.06 4.18
N GLY A 45 -12.95 9.04 3.40
CA GLY A 45 -13.73 9.67 2.32
C GLY A 45 -13.72 8.89 0.99
N ALA A 46 -12.91 7.84 0.86
CA ALA A 46 -12.79 7.04 -0.37
C ALA A 46 -13.89 5.97 -0.45
N THR A 47 -15.16 6.39 -0.50
CA THR A 47 -16.31 5.48 -0.58
C THR A 47 -16.76 5.24 -2.02
N PRO A 48 -17.31 4.06 -2.38
CA PRO A 48 -17.83 3.82 -3.72
C PRO A 48 -18.85 4.86 -4.20
N ALA A 49 -19.70 5.35 -3.29
CA ALA A 49 -20.66 6.41 -3.58
C ALA A 49 -19.96 7.72 -3.98
N ARG A 50 -18.89 8.11 -3.25
CA ARG A 50 -18.11 9.30 -3.58
C ARG A 50 -17.43 9.21 -4.94
N TYR A 51 -16.90 8.04 -5.30
CA TYR A 51 -16.33 7.83 -6.64
C TYR A 51 -17.42 7.90 -7.72
N ALA A 52 -18.58 7.31 -7.49
CA ALA A 52 -19.71 7.39 -8.41
C ALA A 52 -20.19 8.84 -8.65
N GLU A 53 -20.28 9.67 -7.59
CA GLU A 53 -20.59 11.10 -7.71
C GLU A 53 -19.59 11.86 -8.60
N LEU A 54 -18.32 11.47 -8.56
CA LEU A 54 -17.24 12.07 -9.35
C LEU A 54 -17.15 11.49 -10.77
N GLY A 55 -18.05 10.58 -11.15
CA GLY A 55 -18.08 9.93 -12.47
C GLY A 55 -17.18 8.70 -12.59
N TYR A 56 -16.64 8.21 -11.49
CA TYR A 56 -15.75 7.03 -11.44
C TYR A 56 -16.55 5.78 -11.05
N GLY A 57 -16.96 5.00 -12.05
CA GLY A 57 -17.74 3.77 -11.87
C GLY A 57 -16.87 2.53 -12.03
N ARG A 58 -16.90 1.63 -11.04
CA ARG A 58 -16.18 0.35 -11.11
C ARG A 58 -16.77 -0.54 -12.23
N ASP A 59 -15.93 -1.04 -13.12
CA ASP A 59 -16.23 -2.16 -14.01
C ASP A 59 -16.04 -3.50 -13.26
N PRO A 60 -17.10 -4.26 -12.97
CA PRO A 60 -16.99 -5.54 -12.26
C PRO A 60 -16.22 -6.62 -13.03
N LYS A 61 -16.09 -6.47 -14.36
CA LYS A 61 -15.44 -7.43 -15.25
C LYS A 61 -13.96 -7.14 -15.45
N ASN A 62 -13.50 -5.92 -15.17
CA ASN A 62 -12.10 -5.52 -15.26
C ASN A 62 -11.47 -5.46 -13.86
N TRP A 63 -10.48 -6.33 -13.60
CA TRP A 63 -9.69 -6.34 -12.37
C TRP A 63 -8.31 -5.69 -12.53
N THR A 64 -8.08 -5.00 -13.66
CA THR A 64 -6.80 -4.39 -14.02
C THR A 64 -6.89 -2.86 -14.01
N LEU A 65 -5.85 -2.18 -14.51
CA LEU A 65 -5.83 -0.73 -14.68
C LEU A 65 -7.02 -0.28 -15.56
N GLY A 66 -7.61 0.86 -15.22
CA GLY A 66 -8.79 1.38 -15.93
C GLY A 66 -10.13 0.74 -15.55
N SER A 67 -10.19 -0.01 -14.45
CA SER A 67 -11.43 -0.62 -13.93
C SER A 67 -12.44 0.37 -13.33
N GLY A 68 -12.28 1.68 -13.55
CA GLY A 68 -13.17 2.71 -13.01
C GLY A 68 -12.50 3.70 -12.07
N MET A 69 -11.27 3.42 -11.61
CA MET A 69 -10.49 4.38 -10.83
C MET A 69 -9.86 5.46 -11.75
N PRO A 70 -9.64 6.68 -11.24
CA PRO A 70 -8.90 7.72 -11.95
C PRO A 70 -7.50 7.22 -12.34
N PRO A 71 -6.94 7.65 -13.49
CA PRO A 71 -5.61 7.24 -13.92
C PRO A 71 -4.48 7.88 -13.11
N ALA A 72 -4.74 9.01 -12.44
CA ALA A 72 -3.80 9.73 -11.61
C ALA A 72 -4.53 10.67 -10.63
N GLY A 73 -3.80 11.20 -9.65
CA GLY A 73 -4.26 12.23 -8.72
C GLY A 73 -4.51 11.70 -7.31
N ILE A 74 -4.93 12.60 -6.41
CA ILE A 74 -5.01 12.28 -4.97
C ILE A 74 -6.01 11.15 -4.64
N LEU A 75 -7.02 10.97 -5.48
CA LEU A 75 -8.03 9.93 -5.31
C LEU A 75 -7.44 8.52 -5.47
N THR A 76 -6.29 8.35 -6.13
CA THR A 76 -5.66 7.03 -6.28
C THR A 76 -4.75 6.67 -5.10
N VAL A 77 -4.64 7.52 -4.08
CA VAL A 77 -3.69 7.38 -2.97
C VAL A 77 -4.36 6.76 -1.74
N THR A 78 -3.77 5.69 -1.20
CA THR A 78 -4.14 5.09 0.09
C THR A 78 -3.37 5.75 1.24
N VAL A 79 -3.81 5.54 2.49
CA VAL A 79 -3.07 6.04 3.66
C VAL A 79 -1.78 5.23 3.81
N PRO A 80 -0.56 5.81 3.71
CA PRO A 80 0.68 5.04 3.70
C PRO A 80 0.89 4.15 4.94
N GLY A 81 1.19 2.86 4.72
CA GLY A 81 1.40 1.89 5.80
C GLY A 81 2.86 1.57 6.14
N ALA A 82 3.82 1.87 5.25
CA ALA A 82 5.22 1.45 5.39
C ALA A 82 5.90 1.96 6.67
N VAL A 83 5.71 3.24 7.04
CA VAL A 83 6.29 3.81 8.27
C VAL A 83 5.73 3.13 9.52
N ALA A 84 4.43 2.86 9.57
CA ALA A 84 3.82 2.11 10.66
C ALA A 84 4.39 0.68 10.74
N GLY A 85 4.65 0.06 9.59
CA GLY A 85 5.36 -1.22 9.50
C GLY A 85 6.78 -1.14 10.08
N TRP A 86 7.53 -0.08 9.81
CA TRP A 86 8.89 0.10 10.34
C TRP A 86 8.93 0.24 11.85
N ILE A 87 8.00 0.98 12.44
CA ILE A 87 7.86 1.08 13.89
C ILE A 87 7.57 -0.29 14.50
N ARG A 88 6.71 -1.09 13.87
CA ARG A 88 6.35 -2.43 14.37
C ARG A 88 7.48 -3.48 14.24
N MET A 89 8.54 -3.15 13.50
CA MET A 89 9.74 -3.96 13.35
C MET A 89 10.87 -3.58 14.30
N THR A 90 10.79 -2.41 14.94
CA THR A 90 11.80 -1.90 15.89
C THR A 90 11.41 -2.27 17.30
#